data_AF-A0A090WYU1-F1
#
_entry.id   AF-A0A090WYU1-F1
#
_cell.length_a   1.000
_cell.length_b   1.000
_cell.length_c   1.000
_cell.angle_alpha   90.00
_cell.angle_beta   90.00
_cell.angle_gamma   90.00
#
_symmetry.space_group_name_H-M   'P 1'
#
loop_
_entity.id
_entity.type
_entity.pdbx_description
1 polymer ?
#
loop_
_entity_poly.entity_id
_entity_poly.type
_entity_poly.pdbx_seq_one_letter_code
_entity_poly.pdbx_strand_id
1 'polypeptide(L)'
;MVCYTTYDKAELFINGKSYGIKTKEKPLVPEFLAKDIKKEASGGTTMAQLKAYAMVWEHVVYEPGEVKVVGYNKKGKKVAETKRVTPGKPHHIHIKNEVQKINDGEVAVYVVSVVDKDGNLNPHYNKTMSIEVSGAAQFLASGNGDPTNVQNLSKPTRDFFNGQAVIYVQSKSRGAIVLKTVSGELEGTNTAVIVN
;
A
#
# COMPACT_ATOMS: atom_id res chain seq x y z
N MET A 1 -9.56 12.44 -7.78
CA MET A 1 -8.94 12.07 -6.49
C MET A 1 -10.01 11.77 -5.46
N VAL A 2 -9.85 10.70 -4.69
CA VAL A 2 -10.80 10.28 -3.64
C VAL A 2 -10.07 10.22 -2.31
N CYS A 3 -10.66 10.78 -1.25
CA CYS A 3 -10.17 10.70 0.11
C CYS A 3 -11.21 10.03 1.01
N TYR A 4 -10.79 8.97 1.68
CA TYR A 4 -11.53 8.38 2.80
C TYR A 4 -10.98 8.95 4.11
N THR A 5 -11.85 9.53 4.91
CA THR A 5 -11.49 10.10 6.21
C THR A 5 -12.68 10.07 7.15
N THR A 6 -12.45 9.99 8.45
CA THR A 6 -13.47 10.14 9.49
C THR A 6 -13.78 11.60 9.80
N TYR A 7 -12.93 12.54 9.34
CA TYR A 7 -13.14 13.97 9.53
C TYR A 7 -14.21 14.55 8.60
N ASP A 8 -14.82 15.66 9.02
CA ASP A 8 -15.93 16.30 8.29
C ASP A 8 -15.46 17.04 7.03
N LYS A 9 -14.21 17.52 7.03
CA LYS A 9 -13.60 18.31 5.96
C LYS A 9 -12.21 17.81 5.66
N ALA A 10 -11.83 17.82 4.38
CA ALA A 10 -10.44 17.68 3.96
C ALA A 10 -10.13 18.60 2.79
N GLU A 11 -8.86 18.95 2.63
CA GLU A 11 -8.36 19.77 1.54
C GLU A 11 -7.25 19.03 0.81
N LEU A 12 -7.35 19.03 -0.51
CA LEU A 12 -6.35 18.44 -1.40
C LEU A 12 -5.36 19.52 -1.84
N PHE A 13 -4.08 19.18 -1.83
CA PHE A 13 -2.99 19.97 -2.36
C PHE A 13 -2.20 19.15 -3.37
N ILE A 14 -1.87 19.75 -4.52
CA ILE A 14 -0.93 19.21 -5.50
C ILE A 14 0.22 20.21 -5.60
N ASN A 15 1.44 19.79 -5.26
CA ASN A 15 2.62 20.67 -5.26
C ASN A 15 2.40 21.98 -4.50
N GLY A 16 1.68 21.90 -3.37
CA GLY A 16 1.32 23.05 -2.54
C GLY A 16 0.13 23.88 -3.02
N LYS A 17 -0.36 23.68 -4.25
CA LYS A 17 -1.56 24.34 -4.78
C LYS A 17 -2.82 23.65 -4.24
N SER A 18 -3.67 24.41 -3.57
CA SER A 18 -4.98 23.91 -3.09
C SER A 18 -5.93 23.62 -4.25
N TYR A 19 -6.63 22.50 -4.14
CA TYR A 19 -7.79 22.11 -4.97
C TYR A 19 -9.12 22.33 -4.22
N GLY A 20 -9.09 23.08 -3.12
CA GLY A 20 -10.23 23.42 -2.30
C GLY A 20 -10.61 22.38 -1.26
N ILE A 21 -11.37 22.82 -0.26
CA ILE A 21 -11.92 21.97 0.80
C ILE A 21 -13.15 21.24 0.27
N LYS A 22 -13.24 19.94 0.57
CA LYS A 22 -14.42 19.10 0.33
C LYS A 22 -14.96 18.55 1.64
N THR A 23 -16.27 18.30 1.64
CA THR A 23 -17.01 17.57 2.68
C THR A 23 -17.67 16.37 2.03
N LYS A 24 -18.06 15.36 2.83
CA LYS A 24 -18.99 14.34 2.34
C LYS A 24 -20.35 14.99 2.08
N GLU A 25 -20.99 14.59 0.99
CA GLU A 25 -22.35 15.01 0.68
C GLU A 25 -23.34 14.14 1.46
N LYS A 26 -24.53 14.64 1.77
CA LYS A 26 -25.54 13.76 2.38
C LYS A 26 -25.99 12.76 1.30
N PRO A 27 -26.09 11.47 1.61
CA PRO A 27 -26.68 10.53 0.68
C PRO A 27 -28.09 11.01 0.34
N LEU A 28 -28.35 11.19 -0.96
CA LEU A 28 -29.73 11.20 -1.44
C LEU A 28 -30.33 9.83 -1.12
N VAL A 29 -31.66 9.76 -0.93
CA VAL A 29 -32.37 8.51 -0.64
C VAL A 29 -31.82 7.40 -1.55
N PRO A 30 -31.36 6.26 -1.00
CA PRO A 30 -30.49 5.38 -1.78
C PRO A 30 -31.23 4.77 -2.97
N GLU A 31 -30.53 4.63 -4.09
CA GLU A 31 -31.02 4.02 -5.34
C GLU A 31 -31.43 2.54 -5.22
N PHE A 32 -31.43 1.91 -4.04
CA PHE A 32 -32.03 0.56 -3.90
C PHE A 32 -33.56 0.57 -4.11
N LEU A 33 -34.19 1.76 -4.17
CA LEU A 33 -35.56 1.98 -4.64
C LEU A 33 -35.64 2.41 -6.12
N ALA A 34 -34.49 2.62 -6.78
CA ALA A 34 -34.43 3.01 -8.18
C ALA A 34 -34.67 1.79 -9.08
N LYS A 35 -35.50 1.97 -10.10
CA LYS A 35 -35.85 0.91 -11.05
C LYS A 35 -34.73 0.62 -12.06
N ASP A 36 -33.73 1.51 -12.17
CA ASP A 36 -32.57 1.40 -13.07
C ASP A 36 -31.30 1.86 -12.34
N ILE A 37 -30.19 1.09 -12.44
CA ILE A 37 -28.90 1.42 -11.81
C ILE A 37 -27.92 1.95 -12.88
N LYS A 38 -27.64 3.25 -12.87
CA LYS A 38 -26.54 3.84 -13.66
C LYS A 38 -25.24 3.77 -12.87
N LYS A 39 -24.35 2.82 -13.19
CA LYS A 39 -23.06 2.67 -12.48
C LYS A 39 -22.02 3.64 -13.02
N GLU A 40 -21.72 4.70 -12.25
CA GLU A 40 -20.83 5.80 -12.68
C GLU A 40 -19.48 5.85 -11.94
N ALA A 41 -19.25 5.03 -10.90
CA ALA A 41 -18.02 5.06 -10.09
C ALA A 41 -17.38 3.66 -9.86
N SER A 42 -16.09 3.66 -9.54
CA SER A 42 -15.31 2.44 -9.21
C SER A 42 -15.92 1.69 -8.04
N GLY A 43 -16.05 0.35 -8.14
CA GLY A 43 -16.70 -0.49 -7.13
C GLY A 43 -18.20 -0.72 -7.35
N GLY A 44 -18.74 -0.29 -8.50
CA GLY A 44 -20.12 -0.59 -8.90
C GLY A 44 -21.19 0.30 -8.25
N THR A 45 -20.80 1.48 -7.78
CA THR A 45 -21.64 2.47 -7.09
C THR A 45 -21.82 3.74 -7.94
N THR A 46 -22.74 4.62 -7.55
CA THR A 46 -22.98 5.91 -8.24
C THR A 46 -22.11 7.02 -7.65
N MET A 47 -21.87 8.09 -8.41
CA MET A 47 -21.04 9.20 -7.93
C MET A 47 -21.65 9.88 -6.69
N ALA A 48 -22.97 9.95 -6.61
CA ALA A 48 -23.69 10.44 -5.44
C ALA A 48 -23.40 9.59 -4.20
N GLN A 49 -23.44 8.27 -4.34
CA GLN A 49 -23.12 7.36 -3.25
C GLN A 49 -21.62 7.43 -2.88
N LEU A 50 -20.70 7.57 -3.83
CA LEU A 50 -19.29 7.77 -3.53
C LEU A 50 -19.05 9.07 -2.74
N LYS A 51 -19.67 10.18 -3.15
CA LYS A 51 -19.60 11.48 -2.47
C LYS A 51 -20.25 11.46 -1.07
N ALA A 52 -21.15 10.52 -0.81
CA ALA A 52 -21.73 10.33 0.51
C ALA A 52 -20.75 9.75 1.53
N TYR A 53 -19.80 8.92 1.09
CA TYR A 53 -18.87 8.21 1.97
C TYR A 53 -17.41 8.67 1.83
N ALA A 54 -17.09 9.43 0.78
CA ALA A 54 -15.75 9.92 0.50
C ALA A 54 -15.77 11.37 0.02
N MET A 55 -14.63 12.05 0.17
CA MET A 55 -14.43 13.38 -0.40
C MET A 55 -13.80 13.23 -1.79
N VAL A 56 -14.45 13.81 -2.80
CA VAL A 56 -14.07 13.64 -4.20
C VAL A 56 -13.70 14.98 -4.82
N TRP A 57 -12.53 15.00 -5.46
CA TRP A 57 -12.11 16.06 -6.38
C TRP A 57 -12.10 15.48 -7.79
N GLU A 58 -13.05 15.92 -8.61
CA GLU A 58 -13.29 15.37 -9.95
C GLU A 58 -12.30 15.90 -10.99
N HIS A 59 -11.95 17.18 -10.89
CA HIS A 59 -11.11 17.88 -11.88
C HIS A 59 -9.69 18.07 -11.36
N VAL A 60 -9.01 16.97 -11.01
CA VAL A 60 -7.60 17.00 -10.61
C VAL A 60 -6.73 16.76 -11.83
N VAL A 61 -5.90 17.75 -12.18
CA VAL A 61 -4.93 17.62 -13.27
C VAL A 61 -3.67 16.97 -12.70
N TYR A 62 -3.16 15.94 -13.38
CA TYR A 62 -1.93 15.27 -12.97
C TYR A 62 -0.72 16.19 -13.17
N GLU A 63 0.10 16.28 -12.14
CA GLU A 63 1.40 16.94 -12.15
C GLU A 63 2.35 16.09 -11.29
N PRO A 64 3.54 15.72 -11.79
CA PRO A 64 4.53 15.01 -10.98
C PRO A 64 4.90 15.82 -9.72
N GLY A 65 5.02 15.14 -8.58
CA GLY A 65 5.45 15.76 -7.33
C GLY A 65 4.68 15.24 -6.13
N GLU A 66 4.27 16.12 -5.22
CA GLU A 66 3.57 15.76 -3.99
C GLU A 66 2.06 15.98 -4.12
N VAL A 67 1.31 14.93 -3.83
CA VAL A 67 -0.12 14.98 -3.53
C VAL A 67 -0.27 14.90 -2.02
N LYS A 68 -0.90 15.90 -1.40
CA LYS A 68 -1.15 15.95 0.04
C LYS A 68 -2.61 16.19 0.33
N VAL A 69 -3.16 15.49 1.31
CA VAL A 69 -4.51 15.72 1.82
C VAL A 69 -4.43 16.05 3.30
N VAL A 70 -5.11 17.13 3.70
CA VAL A 70 -5.18 17.59 5.09
C VAL A 70 -6.62 17.47 5.59
N GLY A 71 -6.82 16.78 6.71
CA GLY A 71 -8.11 16.66 7.38
C GLY A 71 -8.31 17.72 8.46
N TYR A 72 -9.53 18.23 8.58
CA TYR A 72 -9.91 19.29 9.51
C TYR A 72 -11.01 18.83 10.48
N ASN A 73 -10.89 19.21 11.75
CA ASN A 73 -11.93 18.97 12.73
C ASN A 73 -13.09 19.99 12.61
N LYS A 74 -14.14 19.81 13.41
CA LYS A 74 -15.31 20.71 13.46
C LYS A 74 -14.98 22.18 13.75
N LYS A 75 -13.86 22.46 14.41
CA LYS A 75 -13.37 23.82 14.71
C LYS A 75 -12.50 24.40 13.59
N GLY A 76 -12.32 23.70 12.48
CA GLY A 76 -11.47 24.12 11.36
C GLY A 76 -9.96 23.96 11.60
N LYS A 77 -9.54 23.24 12.65
CA LYS A 77 -8.11 22.96 12.90
C LYS A 77 -7.64 21.76 12.08
N LYS A 78 -6.44 21.84 11.52
CA LYS A 78 -5.73 20.71 10.89
C LYS A 78 -5.43 19.64 11.94
N VAL A 79 -5.84 18.40 11.68
CA VAL A 79 -5.76 17.29 12.65
C VAL A 79 -5.22 15.99 12.08
N ALA A 80 -5.15 15.87 10.76
CA ALA A 80 -4.49 14.75 10.10
C ALA A 80 -3.96 15.19 8.75
N GLU A 81 -2.93 14.49 8.29
CA GLU A 81 -2.42 14.64 6.93
C GLU A 81 -1.94 13.29 6.39
N THR A 82 -2.01 13.15 5.08
CA THR A 82 -1.36 12.08 4.34
C THR A 82 -0.82 12.62 3.05
N LYS A 83 0.28 12.04 2.55
CA LYS A 83 0.86 12.42 1.28
C LYS A 83 1.28 11.22 0.45
N ARG A 84 1.38 11.44 -0.85
CA ARG A 84 2.00 10.55 -1.83
C ARG A 84 2.87 11.38 -2.75
N VAL A 85 4.00 10.81 -3.14
CA VAL A 85 4.96 11.47 -4.03
C VAL A 85 5.08 10.62 -5.29
N THR A 86 5.10 11.26 -6.46
CA THR A 86 5.45 10.59 -7.71
C THR A 86 6.87 10.04 -7.57
N PRO A 87 7.07 8.71 -7.63
CA PRO A 87 8.38 8.13 -7.37
C PRO A 87 9.35 8.46 -8.50
N GLY A 88 10.63 8.60 -8.13
CA GLY A 88 11.73 8.54 -9.06
C GLY A 88 11.95 7.12 -9.61
N LYS A 89 13.10 6.89 -10.25
CA LYS A 89 13.47 5.55 -10.73
C LYS A 89 13.56 4.55 -9.57
N PRO A 90 13.19 3.27 -9.78
CA PRO A 90 13.46 2.20 -8.82
C PRO A 90 14.94 2.20 -8.40
N HIS A 91 15.19 2.14 -7.09
CA HIS A 91 16.53 2.26 -6.53
C HIS A 91 16.94 1.07 -5.68
N HIS A 92 16.05 0.57 -4.81
CA HIS A 92 16.35 -0.57 -3.94
C HIS A 92 15.09 -1.28 -3.47
N ILE A 93 15.27 -2.47 -2.88
CA ILE A 93 14.19 -3.21 -2.25
C ILE A 93 14.18 -2.89 -0.75
N HIS A 94 13.07 -2.33 -0.27
CA HIS A 94 12.80 -2.12 1.15
C HIS A 94 12.05 -3.31 1.74
N ILE A 95 12.60 -3.89 2.83
CA ILE A 95 12.02 -5.04 3.52
C ILE A 95 11.60 -4.62 4.94
N LYS A 96 10.30 -4.66 5.21
CA LYS A 96 9.72 -4.33 6.51
C LYS A 96 9.10 -5.57 7.16
N ASN A 97 9.62 -5.95 8.33
CA ASN A 97 9.03 -6.99 9.18
C ASN A 97 7.83 -6.47 9.96
N GLU A 98 6.81 -7.31 10.18
CA GLU A 98 5.63 -6.96 10.99
C GLU A 98 5.94 -6.98 12.50
N VAL A 99 6.79 -7.91 12.94
CA VAL A 99 7.16 -8.12 14.34
C VAL A 99 8.68 -8.20 14.48
N GLN A 100 9.20 -7.84 15.65
CA GLN A 100 10.63 -7.91 15.94
C GLN A 100 11.08 -9.27 16.48
N LYS A 101 10.15 -10.07 17.02
CA LYS A 101 10.43 -11.38 17.61
C LYS A 101 9.29 -12.35 17.32
N ILE A 102 9.63 -13.62 17.16
CA ILE A 102 8.71 -14.76 17.08
C ILE A 102 9.22 -15.90 17.98
N ASN A 103 8.35 -16.85 18.30
CA ASN A 103 8.71 -18.08 19.02
C ASN A 103 8.98 -19.23 18.04
N ASP A 104 9.55 -20.33 18.56
CA ASP A 104 9.69 -21.56 17.79
C ASP A 104 8.34 -22.09 17.30
N GLY A 105 8.29 -22.54 16.04
CA GLY A 105 7.06 -22.93 15.36
C GLY A 105 6.21 -21.77 14.82
N GLU A 106 6.53 -20.51 15.09
CA GLU A 106 5.81 -19.35 14.54
C GLU A 106 6.36 -18.88 13.18
N VAL A 107 5.54 -18.09 12.47
CA VAL A 107 5.84 -17.50 11.17
C VAL A 107 6.11 -16.00 11.31
N ALA A 108 7.20 -15.52 10.72
CA ALA A 108 7.43 -14.09 10.52
C ALA A 108 6.98 -13.65 9.12
N VAL A 109 6.37 -12.47 9.07
CA VAL A 109 5.84 -11.84 7.85
C VAL A 109 6.64 -10.59 7.51
N TYR A 110 7.00 -10.47 6.23
CA TYR A 110 7.74 -9.34 5.70
C TYR A 110 6.98 -8.73 4.52
N VAL A 111 6.75 -7.43 4.58
CA VAL A 111 6.29 -6.63 3.43
C VAL A 111 7.52 -6.15 2.68
N VAL A 112 7.60 -6.51 1.40
CA VAL A 112 8.69 -6.16 0.50
C VAL A 112 8.18 -5.14 -0.50
N SER A 113 8.92 -4.06 -0.70
CA SER A 113 8.52 -2.95 -1.57
C SER A 113 9.69 -2.44 -2.39
N VAL A 114 9.47 -2.17 -3.67
CA VAL A 114 10.45 -1.48 -4.51
C VAL A 114 10.26 0.02 -4.37
N VAL A 115 11.31 0.72 -3.96
CA VAL A 115 11.27 2.16 -3.67
C VAL A 115 12.34 2.91 -4.45
N ASP A 116 12.13 4.21 -4.64
CA ASP A 116 13.15 5.10 -5.18
C ASP A 116 14.21 5.46 -4.12
N LYS A 117 15.17 6.33 -4.48
CA LYS A 117 16.26 6.76 -3.60
C LYS A 117 15.77 7.47 -2.32
N ASP A 118 14.56 8.05 -2.36
CA ASP A 118 13.96 8.81 -1.28
C ASP A 118 12.93 7.98 -0.49
N GLY A 119 12.78 6.69 -0.82
CA GLY A 119 11.87 5.76 -0.15
C GLY A 119 10.44 5.77 -0.67
N ASN A 120 10.15 6.42 -1.81
CA ASN A 120 8.81 6.41 -2.39
C ASN A 120 8.55 5.11 -3.14
N LEU A 121 7.42 4.46 -2.86
CA LEU A 121 6.99 3.23 -3.53
C LEU A 121 6.92 3.44 -5.04
N ASN A 122 7.46 2.49 -5.80
CA ASN A 122 7.33 2.41 -7.26
C ASN A 122 6.15 1.50 -7.64
N PRO A 123 4.93 2.02 -7.83
CA PRO A 123 3.73 1.20 -8.00
C PRO A 123 3.62 0.53 -9.38
N HIS A 124 4.58 0.74 -10.27
CA HIS A 124 4.61 0.15 -11.61
C HIS A 124 5.71 -0.91 -11.76
N TYR A 125 6.47 -1.19 -10.70
CA TYR A 125 7.50 -2.21 -10.74
C TYR A 125 6.89 -3.59 -10.48
N ASN A 126 6.78 -4.41 -11.53
CA ASN A 126 6.15 -5.75 -11.48
C ASN A 126 7.10 -6.86 -11.97
N LYS A 127 8.41 -6.73 -11.72
CA LYS A 127 9.40 -7.77 -12.09
C LYS A 127 9.44 -8.90 -11.04
N THR A 128 10.04 -10.02 -11.42
CA THR A 128 10.26 -11.18 -10.54
C THR A 128 11.40 -10.95 -9.56
N MET A 129 11.15 -11.28 -8.30
CA MET A 129 12.10 -11.28 -7.19
C MET A 129 12.53 -12.71 -6.83
N SER A 130 13.82 -12.94 -6.63
CA SER A 130 14.35 -14.12 -5.95
C SER A 130 14.45 -13.88 -4.44
N ILE A 131 14.23 -14.93 -3.66
CA ILE A 131 14.16 -14.88 -2.20
C ILE A 131 15.15 -15.87 -1.60
N GLU A 132 15.97 -15.44 -0.65
CA GLU A 132 16.86 -16.29 0.13
C GLU A 132 16.58 -16.10 1.62
N VAL A 133 16.34 -17.20 2.32
CA VAL A 133 16.14 -17.22 3.78
C VAL A 133 17.20 -18.11 4.40
N SER A 134 17.90 -17.58 5.40
CA SER A 134 18.92 -18.30 6.16
C SER A 134 18.89 -17.93 7.64
N GLY A 135 19.76 -18.57 8.44
CA GLY A 135 19.80 -18.40 9.89
C GLY A 135 18.73 -19.23 10.60
N ALA A 136 17.94 -18.59 11.46
CA ALA A 136 16.99 -19.20 12.38
C ALA A 136 15.65 -19.64 11.76
N ALA A 137 15.48 -19.50 10.44
CA ALA A 137 14.23 -19.78 9.76
C ALA A 137 14.46 -20.37 8.36
N GLN A 138 13.37 -20.83 7.76
CA GLN A 138 13.30 -21.29 6.37
C GLN A 138 12.17 -20.58 5.62
N PHE A 139 12.29 -20.49 4.30
CA PHE A 139 11.23 -19.98 3.44
C PHE A 139 9.97 -20.86 3.56
N LEU A 140 8.81 -20.24 3.78
CA LEU A 140 7.53 -20.94 3.84
C LEU A 140 6.68 -20.64 2.61
N ALA A 141 6.42 -19.35 2.37
CA ALA A 141 5.57 -18.91 1.27
C ALA A 141 5.85 -17.46 0.86
N SER A 142 5.32 -17.08 -0.31
CA SER A 142 5.26 -15.70 -0.79
C SER A 142 3.94 -15.41 -1.49
N GLY A 143 3.50 -14.15 -1.48
CA GLY A 143 2.33 -13.68 -2.20
C GLY A 143 2.46 -12.21 -2.58
N ASN A 144 1.60 -11.70 -3.46
CA ASN A 144 1.63 -10.30 -3.90
C ASN A 144 0.23 -9.66 -4.04
N GLY A 145 -0.83 -10.43 -3.84
CA GLY A 145 -2.22 -9.96 -3.93
C GLY A 145 -2.78 -9.82 -5.34
N ASP A 146 -2.03 -10.22 -6.37
CA ASP A 146 -2.54 -10.27 -7.74
C ASP A 146 -3.46 -11.50 -7.93
N PRO A 147 -4.77 -11.31 -8.17
CA PRO A 147 -5.70 -12.43 -8.34
C PRO A 147 -5.47 -13.24 -9.63
N THR A 148 -4.64 -12.73 -10.56
CA THR A 148 -4.32 -13.41 -11.83
C THR A 148 -2.97 -14.13 -11.78
N ASN A 149 -2.19 -13.96 -10.72
CA ASN A 149 -0.88 -14.60 -10.58
C ASN A 149 -1.02 -16.07 -10.14
N VAL A 150 -0.45 -16.97 -10.94
CA VAL A 150 -0.50 -18.43 -10.73
C VAL A 150 0.83 -19.02 -10.25
N GLN A 151 1.80 -18.20 -9.85
CA GLN A 151 3.08 -18.68 -9.33
C GLN A 151 2.87 -19.41 -8.00
N ASN A 152 3.48 -20.59 -7.87
CA ASN A 152 3.40 -21.40 -6.65
C ASN A 152 3.89 -20.63 -5.41
N LEU A 153 3.05 -20.52 -4.39
CA LEU A 153 3.32 -19.78 -3.15
C LEU A 153 4.55 -20.29 -2.41
N SER A 154 4.84 -21.60 -2.51
CA SER A 154 5.91 -22.28 -1.79
C SER A 154 7.23 -22.35 -2.57
N LYS A 155 7.38 -21.57 -3.64
CA LYS A 155 8.67 -21.36 -4.32
C LYS A 155 9.31 -20.03 -3.87
N PRO A 156 10.64 -19.98 -3.67
CA PRO A 156 11.35 -18.79 -3.20
C PRO A 156 11.57 -17.77 -4.34
N THR A 157 10.50 -17.48 -5.07
CA THR A 157 10.44 -16.52 -6.16
C THR A 157 9.03 -15.94 -6.23
N ARG A 158 8.92 -14.64 -6.49
CA ARG A 158 7.63 -13.94 -6.53
C ARG A 158 7.70 -12.70 -7.38
N ASP A 159 6.73 -12.50 -8.24
CA ASP A 159 6.57 -11.23 -8.94
C ASP A 159 6.08 -10.14 -7.98
N PHE A 160 6.64 -8.94 -8.08
CA PHE A 160 6.01 -7.79 -7.46
C PHE A 160 4.68 -7.50 -8.15
N PHE A 161 3.69 -7.06 -7.35
CA PHE A 161 2.44 -6.52 -7.86
C PHE A 161 2.25 -5.12 -7.31
N ASN A 162 2.14 -4.15 -8.20
CA ASN A 162 2.17 -2.72 -7.90
C ASN A 162 3.35 -2.33 -6.98
N GLY A 163 4.53 -2.88 -7.26
CA GLY A 163 5.76 -2.60 -6.50
C GLY A 163 5.87 -3.33 -5.17
N GLN A 164 4.92 -4.19 -4.78
CA GLN A 164 4.93 -4.86 -3.47
C GLN A 164 4.73 -6.38 -3.56
N ALA A 165 5.23 -7.07 -2.54
CA ALA A 165 5.02 -8.49 -2.28
C ALA A 165 5.12 -8.75 -0.77
N VAL A 166 4.71 -9.94 -0.33
CA VAL A 166 4.79 -10.41 1.05
C VAL A 166 5.53 -11.73 1.07
N ILE A 167 6.44 -11.88 2.05
CA ILE A 167 7.22 -13.10 2.29
C ILE A 167 6.88 -13.62 3.69
N TYR A 168 6.65 -14.92 3.77
CA TYR A 168 6.39 -15.67 4.99
C TYR A 168 7.58 -16.62 5.23
N VAL A 169 8.15 -16.56 6.42
CA VAL A 169 9.25 -17.44 6.82
C VAL A 169 8.87 -18.17 8.11
N GLN A 170 9.16 -19.46 8.15
CA GLN A 170 8.87 -20.33 9.28
C GLN A 170 10.13 -20.45 10.14
N SER A 171 10.01 -20.19 11.44
CA SER A 171 11.10 -20.45 12.40
C SER A 171 11.51 -21.93 12.38
N LYS A 172 12.80 -22.18 12.61
CA LYS A 172 13.42 -23.51 12.68
C LYS A 172 14.24 -23.71 13.96
N SER A 173 14.88 -22.65 14.44
CA SER A 173 15.73 -22.68 15.62
C SER A 173 15.81 -21.28 16.22
N ARG A 174 16.31 -21.17 17.45
CA ARG A 174 16.58 -19.87 18.08
C ARG A 174 17.65 -19.09 17.31
N GLY A 175 17.54 -17.75 17.32
CA GLY A 175 18.53 -16.84 16.74
C GLY A 175 17.95 -15.89 15.70
N ALA A 176 18.84 -15.23 14.94
CA ALA A 176 18.43 -14.23 13.95
C ALA A 176 17.98 -14.87 12.63
N ILE A 177 16.91 -14.33 12.05
CA ILE A 177 16.48 -14.63 10.69
C ILE A 177 17.21 -13.70 9.73
N VAL A 178 17.75 -14.24 8.64
CA VAL A 178 18.34 -13.46 7.56
C VAL A 178 17.49 -13.64 6.31
N LEU A 179 16.86 -12.56 5.85
CA LEU A 179 16.09 -12.51 4.60
C LEU A 179 16.82 -11.63 3.58
N LYS A 180 17.12 -12.19 2.41
CA LYS A 180 17.65 -11.45 1.26
C LYS A 180 16.72 -11.57 0.07
N THR A 181 16.62 -10.51 -0.71
CA THR A 181 15.80 -10.46 -1.92
C THR A 181 16.55 -9.77 -3.03
N VAL A 182 16.43 -10.28 -4.26
CA VAL A 182 17.06 -9.67 -5.45
C VAL A 182 16.06 -9.62 -6.61
N SER A 183 16.03 -8.52 -7.36
CA SER A 183 15.21 -8.36 -8.56
C SER A 183 15.92 -7.47 -9.58
N GLY A 184 16.51 -8.08 -10.62
CA GLY A 184 17.43 -7.39 -11.52
C GLY A 184 18.66 -6.91 -10.75
N GLU A 185 18.94 -5.61 -10.82
CA GLU A 185 20.04 -4.95 -10.09
C GLU A 185 19.65 -4.49 -8.68
N LEU A 186 18.38 -4.66 -8.28
CA LEU A 186 17.87 -4.22 -6.99
C LEU A 186 18.03 -5.32 -5.95
N GLU A 187 18.53 -4.97 -4.77
CA GLU A 187 18.67 -5.89 -3.65
C GLU A 187 18.08 -5.32 -2.36
N GLY A 188 17.82 -6.20 -1.41
CA GLY A 188 17.37 -5.88 -0.05
C GLY A 188 17.79 -6.98 0.92
N THR A 189 18.16 -6.60 2.14
CA THR A 189 18.51 -7.53 3.23
C THR A 189 17.86 -7.07 4.53
N ASN A 190 17.30 -8.01 5.30
CA ASN A 190 16.75 -7.76 6.63
C ASN A 190 17.22 -8.85 7.61
N THR A 191 17.67 -8.42 8.79
CA THR A 191 18.15 -9.28 9.88
C THR A 191 17.47 -8.96 11.22
N ALA A 192 16.36 -8.23 11.19
CA ALA A 192 15.78 -7.61 12.39
C ALA A 192 15.01 -8.61 13.28
N VAL A 193 14.46 -9.67 12.69
CA VAL A 193 13.59 -10.62 13.42
C VAL A 193 14.42 -11.68 14.12
N ILE A 194 14.16 -11.88 15.41
CA ILE A 194 14.78 -12.92 16.24
C ILE A 194 13.75 -14.00 16.61
N VAL A 195 14.16 -15.27 16.53
CA VAL A 195 13.43 -16.42 17.07
C VAL A 195 13.90 -16.67 18.51
N ASN A 196 12.96 -16.69 19.46
CA ASN A 196 13.21 -16.90 20.90
C ASN A 196 13.41 -18.35 21.30
#